data_AF-A0A917J7Y6-F1
#
_entry.id   AF-A0A917J7Y6-F1
#
_cell.length_a   1.000
_cell.length_b   1.000
_cell.length_c   1.000
_cell.angle_alpha   90.00
_cell.angle_beta   90.00
_cell.angle_gamma   90.00
#
_symmetry.space_group_name_H-M   'P 1'
#
loop_
_entity.id
_entity.type
_entity.pdbx_description
1 polymer ?
#
loop_
_entity_poly.entity_id
_entity_poly.type
_entity_poly.pdbx_seq_one_letter_code
_entity_poly.pdbx_strand_id
1 'polypeptide(L)'
;MFINAGLNKFFNYMPMPKDMPASMMKVMHAFMEISWLMPLVGATEVIGGILIIIPKYRALGAIIVFPVMIGILLTNIFNAPSGLPIALTLLAVNLWAIFDNWHKYTPMVSDARN
;
A
#
# COMPACT_ATOMS: atom_id res chain seq x y z
N MET A 1 1.82 -3.33 9.43
CA MET A 1 0.47 -3.32 8.81
C MET A 1 0.48 -3.90 7.40
N PHE A 2 1.30 -3.41 6.46
CA PHE A 2 1.32 -3.92 5.08
C PHE A 2 1.52 -5.44 4.96
N ILE A 3 2.48 -6.01 5.68
CA ILE A 3 2.70 -7.48 5.68
C ILE A 3 1.43 -8.24 6.07
N ASN A 4 0.76 -7.82 7.15
CA ASN A 4 -0.49 -8.44 7.60
C ASN A 4 -1.62 -8.27 6.57
N ALA A 5 -1.76 -7.08 6.00
CA ALA A 5 -2.78 -6.82 4.97
C ALA A 5 -2.54 -7.65 3.70
N GLY A 6 -1.28 -7.84 3.30
CA GLY A 6 -0.91 -8.59 2.11
C GLY A 6 -1.06 -10.09 2.30
N LEU A 7 -0.58 -10.64 3.43
CA LEU A 7 -0.78 -12.06 3.76
C LEU A 7 -2.27 -12.41 3.83
N ASN A 8 -3.10 -11.53 4.38
CA ASN A 8 -4.54 -11.75 4.40
C ASN A 8 -5.18 -11.86 3.02
N LYS A 9 -4.65 -11.20 1.99
CA LYS A 9 -5.19 -11.33 0.61
C LYS A 9 -4.95 -12.72 0.01
N PHE A 10 -3.95 -13.46 0.51
CA PHE A 10 -3.67 -14.84 0.08
C PHE A 10 -4.39 -15.87 0.96
N PHE A 11 -4.39 -15.65 2.27
CA PHE A 11 -4.85 -16.65 3.25
C PHE A 11 -6.25 -16.38 3.82
N ASN A 12 -6.81 -15.19 3.59
CA ASN A 12 -8.18 -14.80 3.97
C ASN A 12 -8.54 -15.08 5.45
N TYR A 13 -7.60 -14.87 6.37
CA TYR A 13 -7.79 -15.16 7.79
C TYR A 13 -8.49 -14.05 8.58
N MET A 14 -8.57 -12.83 8.03
CA MET A 14 -9.34 -11.73 8.58
C MET A 14 -10.74 -11.76 7.98
N PRO A 15 -11.79 -11.94 8.80
CA PRO A 15 -13.16 -11.97 8.32
C PRO A 15 -13.56 -10.62 7.74
N MET A 16 -14.33 -10.67 6.66
CA MET A 16 -14.89 -9.49 6.04
C MET A 16 -15.90 -8.81 6.97
N PRO A 17 -15.82 -7.49 7.21
CA PRO A 17 -16.82 -6.76 8.00
C PRO A 17 -18.23 -6.98 7.45
N LYS A 18 -19.20 -7.24 8.33
CA LYS A 18 -20.60 -7.48 7.94
C LYS A 18 -21.29 -6.21 7.43
N ASP A 19 -20.88 -5.05 7.94
CA ASP A 19 -21.52 -3.76 7.67
C ASP A 19 -20.73 -2.92 6.67
N MET A 20 -20.45 -3.49 5.49
CA MET A 20 -19.67 -2.80 4.47
C MET A 20 -20.55 -1.92 3.57
N PRO A 21 -20.14 -0.67 3.24
CA PRO A 21 -20.87 0.16 2.29
C PRO A 21 -21.07 -0.54 0.95
N ALA A 22 -22.24 -0.37 0.33
CA ALA A 22 -22.56 -1.00 -0.96
C ALA A 22 -21.58 -0.62 -2.08
N SER A 23 -21.02 0.60 -2.04
CA SER A 23 -19.96 1.05 -2.96
C SER A 23 -18.67 0.23 -2.79
N MET A 24 -18.25 -0.02 -1.56
CA MET A 24 -17.07 -0.83 -1.25
C MET A 24 -17.25 -2.29 -1.68
N MET A 25 -18.44 -2.86 -1.52
CA MET A 25 -18.76 -4.20 -2.03
C MET A 25 -18.55 -4.29 -3.54
N LYS A 26 -19.03 -3.31 -4.31
CA LYS A 26 -18.84 -3.26 -5.77
C LYS A 26 -17.37 -3.21 -6.15
N VAL A 27 -16.57 -2.39 -5.47
CA VAL A 27 -15.11 -2.32 -5.69
C VAL A 27 -14.46 -3.67 -5.40
N MET A 28 -14.80 -4.33 -4.29
CA MET A 28 -14.24 -5.64 -3.96
C MET A 28 -14.61 -6.71 -5.00
N HIS A 29 -15.84 -6.71 -5.51
CA HIS A 29 -16.23 -7.59 -6.62
C HIS A 29 -15.40 -7.33 -7.88
N ALA A 30 -15.22 -6.07 -8.28
CA ALA A 30 -14.40 -5.73 -9.44
C ALA A 30 -12.93 -6.17 -9.27
N PHE A 31 -12.38 -6.10 -8.06
CA PHE A 31 -11.04 -6.60 -7.76
C PHE A 31 -10.93 -8.12 -7.87
N MET A 32 -12.01 -8.86 -7.58
CA MET A 32 -12.06 -10.31 -7.73
C MET A 32 -12.23 -10.76 -9.19
N GLU A 33 -12.86 -9.95 -10.04
CA GLU A 33 -12.95 -10.22 -11.47
C GLU A 33 -11.58 -10.17 -12.16
N ILE A 34 -10.68 -9.31 -11.68
CA ILE A 34 -9.31 -9.22 -12.19
C ILE A 34 -8.42 -10.20 -11.42
N SER A 35 -8.28 -11.41 -11.98
CA SER A 35 -7.59 -12.54 -11.34
C SER A 35 -6.17 -12.27 -10.83
N TRP A 36 -5.42 -11.36 -11.49
CA TRP A 36 -4.03 -11.04 -11.12
C TRP A 36 -3.91 -9.87 -10.14
N LEU A 37 -4.94 -9.05 -9.96
CA LEU A 37 -4.85 -7.79 -9.24
C LEU A 37 -4.68 -7.99 -7.73
N MET A 38 -5.54 -8.80 -7.12
CA MET A 38 -5.46 -9.09 -5.68
C MET A 38 -4.13 -9.75 -5.28
N PRO A 39 -3.64 -10.78 -6.00
CA PRO A 39 -2.30 -11.33 -5.77
C PRO A 39 -1.18 -10.30 -5.93
N LEU A 40 -1.24 -9.45 -6.95
CA LEU A 40 -0.22 -8.41 -7.18
C LEU A 40 -0.17 -7.41 -6.02
N VAL A 41 -1.34 -6.91 -5.59
CA VAL A 41 -1.44 -5.98 -4.45
C VAL A 41 -0.92 -6.65 -3.17
N GLY A 42 -1.35 -7.88 -2.89
CA GLY A 42 -0.89 -8.64 -1.72
C GLY A 42 0.62 -8.86 -1.72
N ALA A 43 1.19 -9.28 -2.85
CA ALA A 43 2.64 -9.50 -2.97
C ALA A 43 3.41 -8.19 -2.77
N THR A 44 2.92 -7.10 -3.36
CA THR A 44 3.53 -5.76 -3.22
C THR A 44 3.53 -5.29 -1.77
N GLU A 45 2.43 -5.48 -1.04
CA GLU A 45 2.34 -5.13 0.38
C GLU A 45 3.26 -5.99 1.27
N VAL A 46 3.38 -7.29 0.99
CA VAL A 46 4.27 -8.18 1.75
C VAL A 46 5.73 -7.83 1.49
N ILE A 47 6.14 -7.79 0.22
CA ILE A 47 7.52 -7.50 -0.18
C ILE A 47 7.91 -6.10 0.30
N GLY A 48 7.11 -5.10 -0.02
CA GLY A 48 7.37 -3.73 0.37
C GLY A 48 7.38 -3.55 1.89
N GLY A 49 6.46 -4.21 2.61
CA GLY A 49 6.44 -4.22 4.07
C GLY A 49 7.70 -4.84 4.69
N ILE A 50 8.20 -5.95 4.15
CA ILE A 50 9.46 -6.59 4.60
C ILE A 50 10.65 -5.65 4.35
N LEU A 51 10.72 -5.05 3.16
CA LEU A 51 11.82 -4.15 2.78
C LEU A 51 11.85 -2.86 3.63
N ILE A 52 10.69 -2.33 4.02
CA ILE A 52 10.61 -1.15 4.92
C ILE A 52 11.23 -1.42 6.30
N ILE A 53 11.07 -2.64 6.83
CA ILE A 53 11.59 -3.03 8.14
C ILE A 53 13.12 -3.02 8.15
N ILE A 54 13.75 -3.48 7.06
CA ILE A 54 15.20 -3.57 6.95
C ILE A 54 15.76 -2.17 6.61
N PRO A 55 16.53 -1.49 7.49
CA PRO A 55 16.95 -0.11 7.28
C PRO A 55 17.71 0.15 5.97
N LYS A 56 18.46 -0.87 5.50
CA LYS A 56 19.17 -0.84 4.22
C LYS A 56 18.22 -0.71 3.02
N TYR A 57 17.09 -1.42 3.03
CA TYR A 57 16.14 -1.51 1.91
C TYR A 57 14.91 -0.62 2.07
N ARG A 58 14.83 0.14 3.16
CA ARG A 58 13.66 0.95 3.51
C ARG A 58 13.20 1.85 2.37
N ALA A 59 14.15 2.50 1.69
CA ALA A 59 13.89 3.38 0.56
C ALA A 59 13.17 2.65 -0.58
N LEU A 60 13.70 1.49 -0.97
CA LEU A 60 13.10 0.64 -2.01
C LEU A 60 11.72 0.15 -1.59
N GLY A 61 11.57 -0.32 -0.35
CA GLY A 61 10.29 -0.78 0.17
C GLY A 61 9.22 0.34 0.17
N ALA A 62 9.60 1.56 0.54
CA ALA A 62 8.68 2.69 0.57
C ALA A 62 8.15 3.04 -0.83
N ILE A 63 9.00 3.03 -1.86
CA ILE A 63 8.60 3.27 -3.26
C ILE A 63 7.73 2.13 -3.79
N ILE A 64 8.06 0.86 -3.49
CA ILE A 64 7.27 -0.30 -3.94
C ILE A 64 5.84 -0.23 -3.40
N VAL A 65 5.66 0.17 -2.13
CA VAL A 65 4.33 0.27 -1.50
C VAL A 65 3.57 1.52 -1.94
N PHE A 66 4.27 2.60 -2.32
CA PHE A 66 3.65 3.89 -2.64
C PHE A 66 2.45 3.82 -3.60
N PRO A 67 2.50 3.18 -4.79
CA PRO A 67 1.35 3.12 -5.68
C PRO A 67 0.15 2.37 -5.08
N VAL A 68 0.40 1.32 -4.30
CA VAL A 68 -0.66 0.62 -3.55
C VAL A 68 -1.25 1.52 -2.47
N MET A 69 -0.41 2.30 -1.78
CA MET A 69 -0.85 3.26 -0.78
C MET A 69 -1.78 4.34 -1.37
N ILE A 70 -1.51 4.81 -2.59
CA ILE A 70 -2.42 5.71 -3.31
C ILE A 70 -3.76 5.02 -3.59
N GLY A 71 -3.74 3.76 -4.05
CA GLY A 71 -4.96 2.98 -4.26
C GLY A 71 -5.80 2.83 -2.98
N ILE A 72 -5.14 2.57 -1.84
CA ILE A 72 -5.78 2.50 -0.51
C ILE A 72 -6.41 3.86 -0.17
N LEU A 73 -5.68 4.96 -0.33
CA LEU A 73 -6.19 6.30 -0.05
C LEU A 73 -7.45 6.60 -0.88
N LEU A 74 -7.38 6.41 -2.20
CA LEU A 74 -8.51 6.68 -3.10
C LEU A 74 -9.72 5.81 -2.77
N THR A 75 -9.49 4.52 -2.48
CA THR A 75 -10.57 3.61 -2.07
C THR A 75 -11.27 4.11 -0.81
N ASN A 76 -10.52 4.61 0.19
CA ASN A 76 -11.09 5.18 1.41
C ASN A 76 -11.79 6.52 1.16
N ILE A 77 -11.26 7.40 0.30
CA ILE A 77 -11.91 8.68 -0.06
C ILE A 77 -13.29 8.44 -0.68
N PHE A 78 -13.38 7.54 -1.66
CA PHE A 78 -14.59 7.39 -2.47
C PHE A 78 -15.57 6.32 -1.98
N ASN A 79 -15.10 5.27 -1.30
CA ASN A 79 -15.91 4.09 -1.01
C ASN A 79 -15.99 3.72 0.49
N ALA A 80 -15.00 4.08 1.29
CA ALA A 80 -14.97 3.78 2.72
C ALA A 80 -14.36 4.92 3.57
N PRO A 81 -15.04 6.08 3.71
CA PRO A 81 -14.49 7.25 4.41
C PRO A 81 -14.11 6.99 5.87
N SER A 82 -14.76 6.02 6.51
CA SER A 82 -14.44 5.59 7.88
C SER A 82 -13.00 5.11 8.06
N GLY A 83 -12.35 4.61 7.00
CA GLY A 83 -10.95 4.18 7.03
C GLY A 83 -9.94 5.28 6.71
N LEU A 84 -10.39 6.50 6.36
CA LEU A 84 -9.52 7.64 6.04
C LEU A 84 -8.48 7.96 7.11
N PRO A 85 -8.80 7.99 8.42
CA PRO A 85 -7.80 8.30 9.44
C PRO A 85 -6.60 7.35 9.41
N ILE A 86 -6.86 6.06 9.22
CA ILE A 86 -5.79 5.04 9.13
C ILE A 86 -5.04 5.18 7.81
N ALA A 87 -5.76 5.37 6.69
CA ALA A 87 -5.14 5.54 5.37
C ALA A 87 -4.21 6.76 5.31
N LEU A 88 -4.63 7.90 5.87
CA LEU A 88 -3.81 9.11 5.96
C LEU A 88 -2.60 8.91 6.86
N THR A 89 -2.76 8.21 8.00
CA THR A 89 -1.64 7.88 8.88
C THR A 89 -0.60 7.02 8.15
N LEU A 90 -1.04 5.98 7.43
CA LEU A 90 -0.15 5.11 6.67
C LEU A 90 0.54 5.84 5.52
N LEU A 91 -0.18 6.72 4.82
CA LEU A 91 0.39 7.57 3.78
C LEU A 91 1.45 8.50 4.37
N ALA A 92 1.18 9.15 5.50
CA ALA A 92 2.14 10.02 6.16
C ALA A 92 3.42 9.27 6.56
N VAL A 93 3.31 8.06 7.11
CA VAL A 93 4.46 7.21 7.43
C VAL A 93 5.22 6.79 6.16
N ASN A 94 4.53 6.45 5.08
CA ASN A 94 5.16 6.08 3.83
C ASN A 94 5.91 7.27 3.20
N LEU A 95 5.30 8.46 3.16
CA LEU A 95 5.93 9.69 2.70
C LEU A 95 7.12 10.10 3.57
N TRP A 96 7.00 9.95 4.89
CA TRP A 96 8.11 10.19 5.82
C TRP A 96 9.29 9.24 5.51
N ALA A 97 9.03 7.95 5.30
CA ALA A 97 10.08 6.99 4.95
C ALA A 97 10.76 7.34 3.60
N ILE A 98 10.01 7.87 2.64
CA ILE A 98 10.55 8.38 1.38
C ILE A 98 11.43 9.61 1.66
N PHE A 99 10.92 10.60 2.37
CA PHE A 99 11.65 11.84 2.66
C PHE A 99 12.94 11.59 3.47
N ASP A 100 12.86 10.78 4.53
CA ASP A 100 14.01 10.38 5.36
C ASP A 100 15.12 9.69 4.53
N ASN A 101 14.74 8.99 3.46
CA ASN A 101 15.66 8.28 2.59
C ASN A 101 15.91 9.01 1.26
N TRP A 102 15.56 10.30 1.14
CA TRP A 102 15.60 11.05 -0.11
C TRP A 102 16.96 10.99 -0.83
N HIS A 103 18.05 11.07 -0.07
CA HIS A 103 19.41 10.99 -0.61
C HIS A 103 19.66 9.69 -1.41
N LYS A 104 18.98 8.59 -1.06
CA LYS A 104 19.12 7.32 -1.78
C LYS A 104 18.43 7.33 -3.16
N TYR A 105 17.51 8.26 -3.40
CA TYR A 105 16.84 8.42 -4.70
C TYR A 105 17.55 9.42 -5.60
N THR A 106 18.42 10.28 -5.07
CA THR A 106 19.16 11.31 -5.81
C THR A 106 19.76 10.79 -7.13
N PRO A 107 20.41 9.60 -7.21
CA PRO A 107 20.95 9.10 -8.48
C PRO A 107 19.90 8.78 -9.56
N MET A 108 18.62 8.60 -9.18
CA MET A 108 17.51 8.31 -10.10
C MET A 108 16.81 9.58 -10.60
N VAL A 109 16.84 10.66 -9.82
CA VAL A 109 16.11 11.92 -10.13
C VAL A 109 17.03 13.08 -10.50
N SER A 110 18.32 13.00 -10.22
CA SER A 110 19.32 13.99 -10.63
C SER A 110 20.54 13.31 -11.20
N ASP A 111 20.96 13.71 -12.41
CA ASP A 111 22.22 13.28 -12.99
C ASP A 111 23.36 13.99 -12.24
N ALA A 112 24.39 13.25 -11.81
CA ALA A 112 25.56 13.79 -11.12
C ALA A 112 26.52 14.55 -12.08
N ARG A 113 26.04 14.87 -13.28
CA ARG A 113 26.74 15.64 -14.31
C ARG A 113 26.14 17.05 -14.39
N ASN A 114 26.44 17.89 -13.40
CA ASN A 114 26.42 19.35 -13.51
C ASN A 114 27.47 19.91 -12.56
#